data_AF-A0A5B0NWZ4-F1
#
_entry.id   AF-A0A5B0NWZ4-F1
#
_cell.length_a   1.000
_cell.length_b   1.000
_cell.length_c   1.000
_cell.angle_alpha   90.00
_cell.angle_beta   90.00
_cell.angle_gamma   90.00
#
_symmetry.space_group_name_H-M   'P 1'
#
loop_
_entity.id
_entity.type
_entity.pdbx_description
1 polymer ?
#
loop_
_entity_poly.entity_id
_entity_poly.type
_entity_poly.pdbx_seq_one_letter_code
_entity_poly.pdbx_strand_id
1 'polypeptide(L)'
;MASDTELKKTISQSGLTKYGQECKKLQVESVLSLLRGKNTFILAATGFGKSRIPELHLNLLTKDRLGNIAGVIIVLNPLDALGDNHFVLEAL
;
A
#
# COMPACT_ATOMS: atom_id res chain seq x y z
N MET A 1 -3.70 10.86 -18.07
CA MET A 1 -3.52 9.87 -16.98
C MET A 1 -2.70 8.71 -17.53
N ALA A 2 -1.72 8.20 -16.78
CA ALA A 2 -0.96 7.01 -17.19
C ALA A 2 -1.89 5.81 -17.43
N SER A 3 -1.49 4.89 -18.30
CA SER A 3 -2.26 3.67 -18.57
C SER A 3 -2.23 2.72 -17.37
N ASP A 4 -3.22 1.84 -17.24
CA ASP A 4 -3.22 0.84 -16.16
C ASP A 4 -1.99 -0.07 -16.23
N THR A 5 -1.52 -0.43 -17.43
CA THR A 5 -0.32 -1.23 -17.62
C THR A 5 0.93 -0.54 -17.10
N GLU A 6 1.06 0.77 -17.38
CA GLU A 6 2.18 1.58 -16.91
C GLU A 6 2.15 1.74 -15.39
N LEU A 7 0.98 2.05 -14.82
CA LEU A 7 0.80 2.13 -13.36
C LEU A 7 1.12 0.81 -12.67
N LYS A 8 0.67 -0.33 -13.20
CA LYS A 8 1.01 -1.66 -12.64
C LYS A 8 2.51 -1.90 -12.61
N LYS A 9 3.23 -1.51 -13.67
CA LYS A 9 4.69 -1.61 -13.72
C LYS A 9 5.34 -0.73 -12.65
N THR A 10 4.90 0.52 -12.52
CA THR A 10 5.40 1.45 -11.50
C THR A 10 5.14 0.95 -10.08
N ILE A 11 3.95 0.41 -9.80
CA ILE A 11 3.60 -0.17 -8.49
C ILE A 11 4.53 -1.36 -8.18
N SER A 12 4.68 -2.30 -9.12
CA SER A 12 5.55 -3.47 -8.94
C SER A 12 7.00 -3.07 -8.71
N GLN A 13 7.52 -2.10 -9.47
CA GLN A 13 8.88 -1.57 -9.28
C GLN A 13 9.04 -0.88 -7.93
N SER A 14 8.08 -0.03 -7.54
CA SER A 14 8.09 0.65 -6.24
C SER A 14 8.15 -0.35 -5.08
N GLY A 15 7.36 -1.42 -5.13
CA GLY A 15 7.39 -2.44 -4.10
C GLY A 15 8.63 -3.33 -4.13
N LEU A 16 9.16 -3.66 -5.30
CA LEU A 16 10.43 -4.38 -5.39
C LEU A 16 11.56 -3.55 -4.77
N THR A 17 11.63 -2.25 -5.07
CA THR A 17 12.63 -1.34 -4.51
C THR A 17 12.48 -1.20 -2.99
N LYS A 18 11.24 -1.07 -2.47
CA LYS A 18 11.02 -0.85 -1.03
C LYS A 18 11.19 -2.12 -0.18
N TYR A 19 10.71 -3.27 -0.66
CA TYR A 19 10.63 -4.49 0.16
C TYR A 19 11.62 -5.59 -0.27
N GLY A 20 12.38 -5.39 -1.35
CA GLY A 20 13.28 -6.42 -1.90
C GLY A 20 12.55 -7.67 -2.43
N GLN A 21 11.22 -7.59 -2.59
CA GLN A 21 10.36 -8.71 -2.96
C GLN A 21 9.33 -8.24 -3.97
N GLU A 22 9.04 -9.10 -4.96
CA GLU A 22 7.97 -8.83 -5.93
C GLU A 22 6.60 -8.66 -5.24
N CYS A 23 5.83 -7.70 -5.74
CA CYS A 23 4.46 -7.48 -5.29
C CYS A 23 3.56 -8.63 -5.75
N LYS A 24 2.69 -9.11 -4.86
CA LYS A 24 1.65 -10.05 -5.25
C LYS A 24 0.64 -9.36 -6.17
N LYS A 25 0.09 -10.08 -7.14
CA LYS A 25 -0.91 -9.55 -8.09
C LYS A 25 -2.04 -8.77 -7.40
N LEU A 26 -2.63 -9.33 -6.34
CA LEU A 26 -3.73 -8.66 -5.63
C LEU A 26 -3.30 -7.36 -4.93
N GLN A 27 -2.03 -7.24 -4.47
CA GLN A 27 -1.52 -5.96 -3.94
C GLN A 27 -1.45 -4.91 -5.06
N VAL A 28 -0.92 -5.29 -6.23
CA VAL A 28 -0.79 -4.39 -7.39
C VAL A 28 -2.17 -3.91 -7.87
N GLU A 29 -3.13 -4.81 -8.05
CA GLU A 29 -4.49 -4.46 -8.47
C GLU A 29 -5.19 -3.57 -7.44
N SER A 30 -4.98 -3.82 -6.14
CA SER A 30 -5.57 -3.02 -5.07
C SER A 30 -5.01 -1.59 -5.06
N VAL A 31 -3.69 -1.44 -5.16
CA VAL A 31 -3.05 -0.11 -5.24
C VAL A 31 -3.49 0.63 -6.50
N LEU A 32 -3.60 -0.05 -7.64
CA LEU A 32 -4.13 0.55 -8.87
C LEU A 32 -5.56 1.07 -8.68
N SER A 33 -6.43 0.27 -8.06
CA SER A 33 -7.80 0.67 -7.76
C SER A 33 -7.86 1.92 -6.88
N LEU A 34 -7.01 1.99 -5.85
CA LEU A 34 -6.88 3.16 -4.98
C LEU A 34 -6.33 4.38 -5.72
N LEU A 35 -5.32 4.23 -6.59
CA LEU A 35 -4.81 5.32 -7.44
C LEU A 35 -5.85 5.85 -8.43
N ARG A 36 -6.84 5.04 -8.78
CA ARG A 36 -8.01 5.44 -9.59
C ARG A 36 -9.14 6.05 -8.75
N GLY A 37 -8.92 6.27 -7.45
CA GLY A 37 -9.91 6.85 -6.54
C GLY A 37 -11.08 5.93 -6.21
N LYS A 38 -10.91 4.60 -6.35
CA LYS A 38 -11.97 3.63 -6.10
C LYS A 38 -11.87 3.07 -4.68
N ASN A 39 -13.03 3.00 -4.01
CA ASN A 39 -13.17 2.21 -2.79
C ASN A 39 -12.87 0.74 -3.10
N THR A 40 -12.01 0.12 -2.30
CA THR A 40 -11.47 -1.21 -2.59
C THR A 40 -11.61 -2.09 -1.36
N PHE A 41 -12.34 -3.21 -1.50
CA PHE A 41 -12.43 -4.25 -0.49
C PHE A 41 -11.56 -5.43 -0.91
N ILE A 42 -10.77 -5.96 0.02
CA ILE A 42 -9.88 -7.09 -0.24
C ILE A 42 -10.19 -8.22 0.73
N LEU A 43 -10.24 -9.44 0.23
CA LEU A 43 -10.21 -10.64 1.04
C LEU A 43 -8.81 -11.25 0.93
N ALA A 44 -8.07 -11.27 2.03
CA ALA A 44 -6.71 -11.78 2.08
C ALA A 44 -6.46 -12.49 3.41
N ALA A 45 -5.73 -13.59 3.37
CA ALA A 45 -5.35 -14.33 4.57
C ALA A 45 -4.33 -13.57 5.43
N THR A 46 -4.20 -13.98 6.70
CA THR A 46 -3.09 -13.56 7.58
C THR A 46 -1.74 -13.87 6.92
N GLY A 47 -0.74 -13.00 7.12
CA GLY A 47 0.57 -13.14 6.46
C GLY A 47 0.58 -12.79 4.97
N PHE A 48 -0.54 -12.40 4.37
CA PHE A 48 -0.56 -11.98 2.97
C PHE A 48 0.33 -10.75 2.70
N GLY A 49 0.57 -9.91 3.71
CA GLY A 49 1.24 -8.61 3.58
C GLY A 49 0.26 -7.50 3.19
N LYS A 50 -0.94 -7.50 3.79
CA LYS A 50 -2.00 -6.52 3.51
C LYS A 50 -1.59 -5.07 3.80
N SER A 51 -0.72 -4.83 4.80
CA SER A 51 -0.18 -3.51 5.14
C SER A 51 0.61 -2.86 3.99
N ARG A 52 1.23 -3.66 3.10
CA ARG A 52 1.97 -3.14 1.96
C ARG A 52 1.08 -2.36 0.98
N ILE A 53 -0.23 -2.58 0.96
CA ILE A 53 -1.17 -1.91 0.04
C ILE A 53 -1.25 -0.40 0.35
N PRO A 54 -1.67 0.04 1.55
CA PRO A 54 -1.66 1.46 1.89
C PRO A 54 -0.25 2.07 1.79
N GLU A 55 0.78 1.37 2.25
CA GLU A 55 2.16 1.86 2.16
C GLU A 55 2.62 2.13 0.72
N LEU A 56 2.32 1.23 -0.22
CA LEU A 56 2.62 1.42 -1.64
C LEU A 56 1.81 2.57 -2.24
N HIS A 57 0.54 2.69 -1.84
CA HIS A 57 -0.31 3.79 -2.29
C HIS A 57 0.26 5.14 -1.84
N LEU A 58 0.65 5.28 -0.58
CA LEU A 58 1.26 6.49 -0.01
C LEU A 58 2.54 6.89 -0.76
N ASN A 59 3.42 5.92 -1.02
CA ASN A 59 4.68 6.14 -1.73
C ASN A 59 4.51 6.65 -3.17
N LEU A 60 3.36 6.38 -3.77
CA LEU A 60 3.03 6.78 -5.14
C LEU A 60 2.22 8.08 -5.21
N LEU A 61 1.85 8.66 -4.07
CA LEU A 61 1.24 9.98 -4.03
C LEU A 61 2.25 11.06 -4.45
N THR A 62 1.72 12.19 -4.91
CA THR A 62 2.54 13.35 -5.28
C THR A 62 3.42 13.77 -4.12
N LYS A 63 4.67 14.11 -4.46
CA LYS A 63 5.60 14.73 -3.53
C LYS A 63 5.56 16.24 -3.69
N ASP A 64 5.75 16.96 -2.60
CA ASP A 64 5.90 18.41 -2.61
C ASP A 64 7.25 18.81 -3.26
N ARG A 65 7.51 20.12 -3.34
CA ARG A 65 8.76 20.65 -3.93
C ARG A 65 10.02 20.26 -3.14
N LEU A 66 9.87 19.86 -1.89
CA LEU A 66 10.94 19.41 -1.00
C LEU A 66 11.12 17.88 -1.04
N GLY A 67 10.28 17.17 -1.80
CA GLY A 67 10.31 15.71 -1.91
C GLY A 67 9.52 14.97 -0.84
N ASN A 68 8.76 15.67 0.01
CA ASN A 68 7.91 15.06 1.04
C ASN A 68 6.60 14.56 0.44
N ILE A 69 6.05 13.49 1.00
CA ILE A 69 4.77 12.95 0.55
C ILE A 69 3.65 13.95 0.89
N ALA A 70 2.88 14.38 -0.13
CA ALA A 70 1.75 15.27 0.04
C ALA A 70 0.45 14.46 0.23
N GLY A 71 0.39 13.72 1.34
CA GLY A 71 -0.79 12.91 1.69
C GLY A 71 -0.61 12.16 3.00
N VAL A 72 -1.73 11.82 3.64
CA VAL A 72 -1.78 11.02 4.88
C VAL A 72 -2.70 9.83 4.64
N ILE A 73 -2.28 8.64 5.07
CA ILE A 73 -3.15 7.46 5.13
C ILE A 73 -3.44 7.15 6.59
N ILE A 74 -4.72 6.98 6.90
CA ILE A 74 -5.18 6.55 8.22
C ILE A 74 -5.54 5.07 8.12
N VAL A 75 -4.85 4.23 8.87
CA VAL A 75 -5.19 2.81 9.02
C VAL A 75 -5.90 2.66 10.36
N LEU A 76 -7.16 2.24 10.31
CA LEU A 76 -7.92 1.91 11.51
C LEU A 76 -7.77 0.42 11.77
N ASN A 77 -6.88 0.08 12.69
CA ASN A 77 -6.62 -1.29 13.08
C ASN A 77 -7.24 -1.59 14.46
N PRO A 78 -8.34 -2.34 14.51
CA PRO A 78 -8.96 -2.68 15.80
C PRO A 78 -8.11 -3.66 16.64
N LEU A 79 -6.98 -4.15 16.11
CA LEU A 79 -6.08 -5.04 16.85
C LEU A 79 -5.31 -4.33 17.97
N ASP A 80 -5.20 -3.00 17.96
CA ASP A 80 -4.60 -2.25 19.08
C ASP A 80 -5.43 -2.37 20.37
N ALA A 81 -6.73 -2.68 20.25
CA ALA A 81 -7.60 -2.98 21.38
C ALA A 81 -7.44 -4.42 21.92
N LEU A 82 -6.61 -5.27 21.29
CA LEU A 82 -6.51 -6.71 21.61
C LEU A 82 -5.31 -7.09 22.50
N GLY A 83 -4.47 -6.13 22.90
CA GLY A 83 -3.40 -6.31 23.91
C GLY A 83 -2.20 -7.12 23.42
N ASP A 84 -1.01 -6.49 23.52
CA ASP A 84 0.40 -6.94 23.57
C ASP A 84 0.88 -8.36 23.18
N ASN A 85 0.11 -9.19 22.48
CA ASN A 85 0.49 -10.57 22.14
C ASN A 85 0.57 -10.88 20.65
N HIS A 86 0.56 -9.85 19.79
CA HIS A 86 0.91 -10.04 18.39
C HIS A 86 1.91 -8.97 17.98
N PHE A 87 3.11 -9.39 17.58
CA PHE A 87 4.04 -8.56 16.82
C PHE A 87 3.37 -8.21 15.47
N VAL A 88 2.53 -7.19 15.47
CA VAL A 88 2.11 -6.50 14.27
C VAL A 88 2.89 -5.20 14.28
N LEU A 89 3.94 -5.16 13.46
CA LEU A 89 4.56 -3.90 13.05
C LEU A 89 3.47 -3.07 12.35
N GLU A 90 2.78 -2.21 13.09
CA GLU A 90 2.14 -1.03 12.53
C GLU A 90 3.06 0.15 12.78
N ALA A 91 3.79 0.51 11.74
CA ALA A 91 4.37 1.84 11.61
C ALA A 91 4.10 2.29 10.17
N LEU A 92 3.31 3.35 10.03
CA LEU A 92 3.54 4.34 8.99
C LEU A 92 4.53 5.36 9.55
#